data_AF-A0A0P6JEI6-F1
#
_entry.id   AF-A0A0P6JEI6-F1
#
_cell.length_a   1.000
_cell.length_b   1.000
_cell.length_c   1.000
_cell.angle_alpha   90.00
_cell.angle_beta   90.00
_cell.angle_gamma   90.00
#
_symmetry.space_group_name_H-M   'P 1'
#
loop_
_entity.id
_entity.type
_entity.pdbx_description
1 polymer ?
#
loop_
_entity_poly.entity_id
_entity_poly.type
_entity_poly.pdbx_seq_one_letter_code
_entity_poly.pdbx_strand_id
1 'polypeptide(L)'
;MWCRLLWGAARGLWACRAPCQPHRFFGCSSPPLEELFVRGGPLRTFLERQAESEAHLQVRGPELMAVAKLLSQKEQELRETEHLLHDENEDLRKLAESEITLYQKEITQLKHQIILLLVTSEETDEKDLILEVTAGVGGQEAMLFTAEIFDMYQQYAAFKRWHFETLEYFTSEIGGLRHASASIGGSEAYKRMKFEGGVHRVQRVPKTEKQGRIHTSTMTVAILPQPTEINLVINPKDLRIDTKRASGAGGQHVNTTDSAVRIVHLPTGVVSECQQERSQLKNRETAMKKLRAKLYSMHLEEETSKRYNARMIQVGTKGRSEKIRTYNFPQNRITDHRINKSLHDLETFMQGDYLLDELIQSLKDYADYESLVEIISKKA
;
A
#
# COMPACT_ATOMS: atom_id res chain seq x y z
N MET A 1 3.86 -35.96 -31.65
CA MET A 1 4.37 -37.20 -31.02
C MET A 1 5.80 -36.91 -30.55
N TRP A 2 5.95 -36.49 -29.29
CA TRP A 2 7.20 -36.49 -28.48
C TRP A 2 8.39 -35.66 -29.06
N CYS A 3 9.33 -35.05 -28.32
CA CYS A 3 9.66 -35.05 -26.90
C CYS A 3 10.52 -33.81 -26.58
N ARG A 4 10.34 -33.30 -25.36
CA ARG A 4 11.28 -32.63 -24.44
C ARG A 4 12.76 -32.56 -24.85
N LEU A 5 13.39 -31.40 -24.62
CA LEU A 5 14.48 -31.19 -23.64
C LEU A 5 15.19 -29.86 -23.91
N LEU A 6 15.23 -29.01 -22.89
CA LEU A 6 16.33 -28.13 -22.44
C LEU A 6 15.77 -26.86 -21.79
N TRP A 7 15.31 -27.04 -20.54
CA TRP A 7 15.19 -25.97 -19.57
C TRP A 7 16.41 -26.08 -18.64
N GLY A 8 17.20 -25.01 -18.56
CA GLY A 8 18.35 -24.93 -17.69
C GLY A 8 18.92 -23.52 -17.62
N ALA A 9 18.67 -22.89 -16.46
CA ALA A 9 19.47 -21.82 -15.84
C ALA A 9 19.43 -20.39 -16.42
N ALA A 10 18.60 -19.55 -15.81
CA ALA A 10 19.02 -18.24 -15.29
C ALA A 10 18.06 -17.80 -14.17
N ARG A 11 18.56 -17.81 -12.93
CA ARG A 11 17.93 -17.21 -11.76
C ARG A 11 18.08 -15.69 -11.83
N GLY A 12 17.14 -14.98 -11.21
CA GLY A 12 17.52 -13.89 -10.32
C GLY A 12 16.73 -12.59 -10.48
N LEU A 13 16.01 -12.28 -9.40
CA LEU A 13 15.67 -10.93 -8.94
C LEU A 13 14.48 -10.26 -9.64
N TRP A 14 13.45 -10.03 -8.81
CA TRP A 14 12.25 -9.20 -8.99
C TRP A 14 10.98 -9.99 -9.28
N ALA A 15 10.51 -10.69 -8.25
CA ALA A 15 9.12 -11.08 -8.15
C ALA A 15 8.30 -9.84 -7.73
N CYS A 16 7.63 -9.23 -8.71
CA CYS A 16 6.53 -8.31 -8.46
C CYS A 16 5.56 -8.95 -7.44
N ARG A 17 5.35 -8.31 -6.29
CA ARG A 17 4.19 -8.61 -5.42
C ARG A 17 2.95 -8.35 -6.28
N ALA A 18 2.28 -9.44 -6.68
CA ALA A 18 1.01 -9.35 -7.38
C ALA A 18 -0.02 -8.68 -6.45
N PRO A 19 -0.93 -7.84 -6.97
CA PRO A 19 -2.02 -7.31 -6.18
C PRO A 19 -2.87 -8.49 -5.70
N CYS A 20 -3.11 -8.55 -4.40
CA CYS A 20 -3.93 -9.56 -3.74
C CYS A 20 -5.23 -9.78 -4.54
N GLN A 21 -5.44 -11.01 -5.02
CA GLN A 21 -6.72 -11.39 -5.58
C GLN A 21 -7.80 -11.30 -4.48
N PRO A 22 -9.05 -10.92 -4.80
CA PRO A 22 -10.12 -10.91 -3.83
C PRO A 22 -10.46 -12.35 -3.48
N HIS A 23 -9.95 -12.85 -2.35
CA HIS A 23 -10.35 -14.15 -1.84
C HIS A 23 -11.82 -14.15 -1.44
N ARG A 24 -12.52 -15.23 -1.78
CA ARG A 24 -13.92 -15.46 -1.38
C ARG A 24 -14.00 -15.44 0.14
N PHE A 25 -14.76 -14.49 0.66
CA PHE A 25 -15.08 -14.33 2.08
C PHE A 25 -15.73 -15.61 2.63
N PHE A 26 -14.98 -16.36 3.44
CA PHE A 26 -15.57 -17.26 4.43
C PHE A 26 -15.93 -16.41 5.65
N GLY A 27 -17.20 -16.49 6.06
CA GLY A 27 -17.70 -15.78 7.22
C GLY A 27 -17.04 -16.29 8.50
N CYS A 28 -16.32 -15.41 9.16
CA CYS A 28 -16.07 -15.42 10.59
C CYS A 28 -15.62 -14.01 10.96
N SER A 29 -16.10 -13.46 12.09
CA SER A 29 -15.41 -12.34 12.75
C SER A 29 -13.95 -12.76 12.90
N SER A 30 -13.04 -12.10 12.19
CA SER A 30 -11.63 -12.42 12.30
C SER A 30 -11.22 -12.22 13.76
N PRO A 31 -10.55 -13.22 14.35
CA PRO A 31 -10.15 -13.11 15.73
C PRO A 31 -9.19 -11.92 15.90
N PRO A 32 -9.24 -11.21 17.05
CA PRO A 32 -8.29 -10.14 17.34
C PRO A 32 -6.84 -10.62 17.18
N LEU A 33 -5.93 -9.72 16.79
CA LEU A 33 -4.48 -10.00 16.67
C LEU A 33 -3.93 -10.71 17.91
N GLU A 34 -4.51 -10.43 19.07
CA GLU A 34 -4.23 -11.02 20.36
C GLU A 34 -4.36 -12.56 20.37
N GLU A 35 -5.27 -13.15 19.58
CA GLU A 35 -5.45 -14.60 19.51
C GLU A 35 -4.25 -15.32 18.89
N LEU A 36 -3.51 -14.65 17.98
CA LEU A 36 -2.28 -15.22 17.41
C LEU A 36 -1.20 -15.43 18.47
N PHE A 37 -1.17 -14.56 19.49
CA PHE A 37 -0.17 -14.54 20.56
C PHE A 37 -0.52 -15.44 21.76
N VAL A 38 -1.73 -16.02 21.80
CA VAL A 38 -2.14 -16.94 22.86
C VAL A 38 -1.16 -18.12 22.96
N ARG A 39 -0.96 -18.68 24.15
CA ARG A 39 -0.14 -19.89 24.33
C ARG A 39 -0.68 -21.04 23.47
N GLY A 40 0.19 -21.65 22.66
CA GLY A 40 -0.21 -22.65 21.66
C GLY A 40 -0.85 -22.06 20.39
N GLY A 41 -0.94 -20.73 20.29
CA GLY A 41 -1.39 -20.03 19.10
C GLY A 41 -0.47 -20.24 17.91
N PRO A 42 -0.96 -19.98 16.69
CA PRO A 42 -0.24 -20.24 15.44
C PRO A 42 1.07 -19.45 15.34
N LEU A 43 1.09 -18.19 15.79
CA LEU A 43 2.29 -17.36 15.76
C LEU A 43 3.32 -17.82 16.79
N ARG A 44 2.89 -18.23 17.98
CA ARG A 44 3.80 -18.74 19.02
C ARG A 44 4.46 -20.05 18.59
N THR A 45 3.66 -20.98 18.06
CA THR A 45 4.15 -22.24 17.50
C THR A 45 5.14 -21.99 16.35
N PHE A 46 4.87 -20.98 15.52
CA PHE A 46 5.77 -20.57 14.45
C PHE A 46 7.10 -20.04 15.00
N LEU A 47 7.07 -19.17 16.01
CA LEU A 47 8.28 -18.61 16.64
C LEU A 47 9.11 -19.70 17.33
N GLU A 48 8.48 -20.66 18.00
CA GLU A 48 9.14 -21.80 18.64
C GLU A 48 9.83 -22.71 17.60
N ARG A 49 9.18 -23.02 16.48
CA ARG A 49 9.80 -23.78 15.37
C ARG A 49 10.97 -23.06 14.72
N GLN A 50 10.87 -21.74 14.55
CA GLN A 50 11.96 -20.93 14.01
C GLN A 50 13.15 -20.84 14.98
N ALA A 51 12.91 -20.93 16.29
CA ALA A 51 13.96 -21.02 17.31
C ALA A 51 14.82 -22.29 17.15
N GLU A 52 14.18 -23.40 16.77
CA GLU A 52 14.83 -24.71 16.59
C GLU A 52 15.56 -24.81 15.24
N SER A 53 15.14 -24.01 14.25
CA SER A 53 15.71 -23.99 12.90
C SER A 53 16.62 -22.77 12.70
N GLU A 54 17.79 -22.76 13.35
CA GLU A 54 18.79 -21.67 13.26
C GLU A 54 19.28 -21.36 11.82
N ALA A 55 18.95 -22.19 10.82
CA ALA A 55 19.60 -22.22 9.52
C ALA A 55 19.02 -21.28 8.43
N HIS A 56 17.85 -20.65 8.62
CA HIS A 56 17.14 -19.96 7.52
C HIS A 56 16.60 -18.56 7.82
N LEU A 57 17.12 -17.86 8.82
CA LEU A 57 16.67 -16.50 9.07
C LEU A 57 17.43 -15.47 8.22
N GLN A 58 16.66 -14.76 7.38
CA GLN A 58 17.04 -13.45 6.85
C GLN A 58 17.47 -12.50 7.99
N VAL A 59 18.15 -11.42 7.63
CA VAL A 59 18.84 -10.38 8.43
C VAL A 59 18.20 -9.97 9.79
N ARG A 60 16.91 -10.23 10.05
CA ARG A 60 16.17 -9.86 11.28
C ARG A 60 15.85 -11.01 12.24
N GLY A 61 16.24 -12.24 11.93
CA GLY A 61 15.95 -13.39 12.76
C GLY A 61 16.40 -13.37 14.22
N PRO A 62 17.66 -13.02 14.53
CA PRO A 62 18.14 -13.04 15.91
C PRO A 62 17.42 -12.01 16.79
N GLU A 63 17.08 -10.85 16.22
CA GLU A 63 16.29 -9.80 16.90
C GLU A 63 14.87 -10.30 17.23
N LEU A 64 14.19 -10.90 16.26
CA LEU A 64 12.86 -11.49 16.46
C LEU A 64 12.87 -12.53 17.60
N MET A 65 13.88 -13.39 17.63
CA MET A 65 14.02 -14.42 18.66
C MET A 65 14.30 -13.83 20.04
N ALA A 66 15.10 -12.77 20.13
CA ALA A 66 15.36 -12.08 21.39
C ALA A 66 14.07 -11.46 21.96
N VAL A 67 13.29 -10.78 21.12
CA VAL A 67 12.01 -10.16 21.51
C VAL A 67 10.99 -11.23 21.90
N ALA A 68 10.91 -12.35 21.17
CA ALA A 68 10.01 -13.45 21.51
C ALA A 68 10.33 -14.11 22.86
N LYS A 69 11.63 -14.30 23.18
CA LYS A 69 12.07 -14.79 24.49
C LYS A 69 11.70 -13.83 25.60
N LEU A 70 11.96 -12.54 25.41
CA LEU A 70 11.62 -11.49 26.38
C LEU A 70 10.10 -11.41 26.62
N LEU A 71 9.28 -11.53 25.57
CA LEU A 71 7.83 -11.62 25.69
C LEU A 71 7.42 -12.81 26.59
N SER A 72 7.99 -13.99 26.35
CA SER A 72 7.66 -15.17 27.15
C SER A 72 8.10 -15.05 28.62
N GLN A 73 9.20 -14.35 28.90
CA GLN A 73 9.65 -14.04 30.26
C GLN A 73 8.68 -13.08 30.95
N LYS A 74 8.29 -11.99 30.27
CA LYS A 74 7.35 -11.01 30.81
C LYS A 74 5.96 -11.56 31.07
N GLU A 75 5.47 -12.45 30.21
CA GLU A 75 4.23 -13.19 30.46
C GLU A 75 4.34 -14.20 31.62
N GLN A 76 5.53 -14.62 31.98
CA GLN A 76 5.75 -15.48 33.14
C GLN A 76 5.79 -14.63 34.42
N GLU A 77 6.55 -13.54 34.42
CA GLU A 77 6.58 -12.53 35.50
C GLU A 77 5.16 -12.03 35.82
N LEU A 78 4.37 -11.67 34.80
CA LEU A 78 2.98 -11.24 34.99
C LEU A 78 2.13 -12.26 35.77
N ARG A 79 2.24 -13.54 35.43
CA ARG A 79 1.48 -14.61 36.11
C ARG A 79 1.91 -14.81 37.54
N GLU A 80 3.22 -14.76 37.78
CA GLU A 80 3.78 -14.89 39.13
C GLU A 80 3.32 -13.73 40.01
N THR A 81 3.28 -12.51 39.47
CA THR A 81 2.77 -11.32 40.16
C THR A 81 1.24 -11.35 40.34
N GLU A 82 0.47 -11.90 39.41
CA GLU A 82 -0.99 -12.08 39.57
C GLU A 82 -1.37 -12.96 40.77
N HIS A 83 -0.51 -13.92 41.16
CA HIS A 83 -0.72 -14.71 42.37
C HIS A 83 -0.63 -13.87 43.65
N LEU A 84 0.16 -12.78 43.65
CA LEU A 84 0.33 -11.87 44.80
C LEU A 84 -0.89 -10.98 45.05
N LEU A 85 -1.84 -10.89 44.11
CA LEU A 85 -3.10 -10.14 44.31
C LEU A 85 -4.00 -10.77 45.39
N HIS A 86 -3.82 -12.05 45.67
CA HIS A 86 -4.60 -12.80 46.66
C HIS A 86 -3.96 -12.81 48.05
N ASP A 87 -2.87 -12.05 48.24
CA ASP A 87 -2.20 -11.93 49.54
C ASP A 87 -3.02 -11.10 50.52
N GLU A 88 -2.93 -11.41 51.82
CA GLU A 88 -3.68 -10.73 52.88
C GLU A 88 -3.16 -9.30 53.15
N ASN A 89 -1.92 -9.00 52.73
CA ASN A 89 -1.30 -7.70 52.95
C ASN A 89 -1.72 -6.67 51.88
N GLU A 90 -2.37 -5.59 52.33
CA GLU A 90 -2.84 -4.51 51.45
C GLU A 90 -1.72 -3.79 50.69
N ASP A 91 -0.55 -3.61 51.31
CA ASP A 91 0.58 -2.93 50.67
C ASP A 91 1.21 -3.78 49.57
N LEU A 92 1.26 -5.11 49.76
CA LEU A 92 1.74 -6.05 48.74
C LEU A 92 0.80 -6.11 47.53
N ARG A 93 -0.51 -6.07 47.75
CA ARG A 93 -1.48 -6.02 46.64
C ARG A 93 -1.35 -4.75 45.80
N LYS A 94 -1.19 -3.59 46.44
CA LYS A 94 -1.00 -2.31 45.72
C LYS A 94 0.28 -2.31 44.87
N LEU A 95 1.35 -2.90 45.38
CA LEU A 95 2.58 -3.09 44.61
C LEU A 95 2.35 -4.03 43.42
N ALA A 96 1.71 -5.17 43.64
CA ALA A 96 1.38 -6.13 42.57
C ALA A 96 0.49 -5.52 41.48
N GLU A 97 -0.53 -4.73 41.83
CA GLU A 97 -1.37 -4.02 40.86
C GLU A 97 -0.53 -3.07 39.97
N SER A 98 0.39 -2.32 40.58
CA SER A 98 1.27 -1.41 39.84
C SER A 98 2.22 -2.17 38.89
N GLU A 99 2.80 -3.28 39.33
CA GLU A 99 3.67 -4.12 38.52
C GLU A 99 2.91 -4.80 37.38
N ILE A 100 1.69 -5.29 37.62
CA ILE A 100 0.83 -5.89 36.61
C ILE A 100 0.53 -4.90 35.49
N THR A 101 0.17 -3.65 35.82
CA THR A 101 -0.08 -2.64 34.79
C THR A 101 1.16 -2.34 33.95
N LEU A 102 2.34 -2.35 34.57
CA LEU A 102 3.62 -2.19 33.88
C LEU A 102 3.93 -3.37 32.96
N TYR A 103 3.81 -4.61 33.45
CA TYR A 103 4.03 -5.80 32.65
C TYR A 103 3.05 -5.92 31.49
N GLN A 104 1.77 -5.60 31.69
CA GLN A 104 0.77 -5.57 30.61
C GLN A 104 1.15 -4.56 29.51
N LYS A 105 1.67 -3.39 29.90
CA LYS A 105 2.15 -2.39 28.95
C LYS A 105 3.39 -2.88 28.20
N GLU A 106 4.36 -3.47 28.90
CA GLU A 106 5.57 -4.05 28.29
C GLU A 106 5.23 -5.19 27.33
N ILE A 107 4.34 -6.11 27.73
CA ILE A 107 3.86 -7.21 26.89
C ILE A 107 3.21 -6.67 25.61
N THR A 108 2.37 -5.65 25.73
CA THR A 108 1.74 -5.01 24.56
C THR A 108 2.79 -4.40 23.62
N GLN A 109 3.81 -3.74 24.17
CA GLN A 109 4.92 -3.19 23.39
C GLN A 109 5.73 -4.27 22.68
N LEU A 110 6.06 -5.37 23.37
CA LEU A 110 6.81 -6.50 22.82
C LEU A 110 6.02 -7.22 21.72
N LYS A 111 4.71 -7.42 21.90
CA LYS A 111 3.82 -7.94 20.85
C LYS A 111 3.87 -7.06 19.61
N HIS A 112 3.75 -5.74 19.78
CA HIS A 112 3.82 -4.80 18.66
C HIS A 112 5.19 -4.83 17.96
N GLN A 113 6.29 -4.94 18.71
CA GLN A 113 7.64 -5.11 18.13
C GLN A 113 7.75 -6.38 17.29
N ILE A 114 7.19 -7.50 17.76
CA ILE A 114 7.17 -8.76 16.98
C ILE A 114 6.40 -8.57 15.67
N ILE A 115 5.24 -7.91 15.71
CA ILE A 115 4.46 -7.60 14.50
C ILE A 115 5.29 -6.77 13.53
N LEU A 116 5.97 -5.71 13.99
CA LEU A 116 6.81 -4.84 13.14
C LEU A 116 8.01 -5.57 12.54
N LEU A 117 8.58 -6.55 13.26
CA LEU A 117 9.68 -7.36 12.75
C LEU A 117 9.23 -8.35 11.67
N LEU A 118 8.01 -8.89 11.80
CA LEU A 118 7.44 -9.86 10.86
C LEU A 118 6.81 -9.21 9.64
N VAL A 119 6.01 -8.16 9.85
CA VAL A 119 5.35 -7.37 8.81
C VAL A 119 6.30 -6.25 8.42
N THR A 120 7.10 -6.49 7.38
CA THR A 120 8.04 -5.49 6.87
C THR A 120 7.28 -4.31 6.28
N SER A 121 7.52 -3.11 6.78
CA SER A 121 7.09 -1.88 6.13
C SER A 121 7.65 -1.79 4.71
N GLU A 122 6.80 -1.45 3.75
CA GLU A 122 7.24 -1.22 2.38
C GLU A 122 7.80 0.20 2.23
N GLU A 123 8.74 0.42 1.31
CA GLU A 123 9.26 1.77 1.02
C GLU A 123 8.16 2.76 0.55
N THR A 124 7.02 2.23 0.11
CA THR A 124 5.83 2.99 -0.28
C THR A 124 5.04 3.50 0.93
N ASP A 125 5.15 2.87 2.10
CA ASP A 125 4.38 3.22 3.30
C ASP A 125 4.77 4.58 3.88
N GLU A 126 6.00 5.03 3.63
CA GLU A 126 6.52 6.33 4.06
C GLU A 126 6.29 7.45 3.05
N LYS A 127 5.78 7.13 1.86
CA LYS A 127 5.51 8.14 0.83
C LYS A 127 4.26 8.92 1.18
N ASP A 128 4.26 10.18 0.74
CA ASP A 128 3.05 10.97 0.62
C ASP A 128 2.07 10.30 -0.35
N LEU A 129 0.81 10.70 -0.32
CA LEU A 129 -0.24 10.08 -1.13
C LEU A 129 -0.99 11.09 -1.98
N ILE A 130 -1.56 10.58 -3.06
CA ILE A 130 -2.56 11.26 -3.87
C ILE A 130 -3.89 10.59 -3.59
N LEU A 131 -4.83 11.38 -3.07
CA LEU A 131 -6.23 11.03 -2.88
C LEU A 131 -7.00 11.47 -4.12
N GLU A 132 -7.74 10.57 -4.73
CA GLU A 132 -8.69 10.87 -5.81
C GLU A 132 -10.09 10.40 -5.42
N VAL A 133 -11.07 11.29 -5.50
CA VAL A 133 -12.49 10.97 -5.29
C VAL A 133 -13.27 11.21 -6.57
N THR A 134 -14.15 10.27 -6.93
CA THR A 134 -14.95 10.37 -8.17
C THR A 134 -16.38 9.91 -7.93
N ALA A 135 -17.33 10.68 -8.42
CA ALA A 135 -18.74 10.31 -8.36
C ALA A 135 -19.02 9.04 -9.19
N GLY A 136 -19.84 8.15 -8.63
CA GLY A 136 -20.28 6.91 -9.25
C GLY A 136 -21.75 6.97 -9.67
N VAL A 137 -22.48 5.89 -9.37
CA VAL A 137 -23.90 5.76 -9.72
C VAL A 137 -24.75 6.57 -8.74
N GLY A 138 -25.68 7.39 -9.23
CA GLY A 138 -26.57 8.20 -8.37
C GLY A 138 -26.71 9.66 -8.81
N GLY A 139 -26.05 10.06 -9.89
CA GLY A 139 -26.21 11.39 -10.47
C GLY A 139 -25.80 12.50 -9.50
N GLN A 140 -26.67 13.49 -9.31
CA GLN A 140 -26.41 14.62 -8.42
C GLN A 140 -26.15 14.20 -6.96
N GLU A 141 -26.86 13.19 -6.46
CA GLU A 141 -26.66 12.71 -5.10
C GLU A 141 -25.26 12.09 -4.91
N ALA A 142 -24.77 11.34 -5.91
CA ALA A 142 -23.41 10.81 -5.87
C ALA A 142 -22.36 11.94 -5.85
N MET A 143 -22.62 13.04 -6.56
CA MET A 143 -21.72 14.21 -6.58
C MET A 143 -21.72 14.95 -5.24
N LEU A 144 -22.88 15.12 -4.60
CA LEU A 144 -22.97 15.70 -3.26
C LEU A 144 -22.25 14.85 -2.23
N PHE A 145 -22.47 13.53 -2.25
CA PHE A 145 -21.77 12.61 -1.36
C PHE A 145 -20.25 12.58 -1.61
N THR A 146 -19.83 12.73 -2.87
CA THR A 146 -18.39 12.84 -3.21
C THR A 146 -17.74 14.08 -2.58
N ALA A 147 -18.45 15.21 -2.54
CA ALA A 147 -17.99 16.42 -1.86
C ALA A 147 -17.86 16.20 -0.35
N GLU A 148 -18.89 15.64 0.29
CA GLU A 148 -18.89 15.40 1.74
C GLU A 148 -17.76 14.46 2.18
N ILE A 149 -17.44 13.43 1.38
CA ILE A 149 -16.31 12.53 1.65
C ILE A 149 -14.95 13.21 1.42
N PHE A 150 -14.85 14.10 0.44
CA PHE A 150 -13.63 14.89 0.23
C PHE A 150 -13.35 15.81 1.43
N ASP A 151 -14.39 16.50 1.91
CA ASP A 151 -14.32 17.36 3.08
C ASP A 151 -13.97 16.57 4.35
N MET A 152 -14.58 15.38 4.53
CA MET A 152 -14.24 14.45 5.61
C MET A 152 -12.75 14.09 5.62
N TYR A 153 -12.16 13.78 4.45
CA TYR A 153 -10.73 13.46 4.37
C TYR A 153 -9.83 14.68 4.58
N GLN A 154 -10.27 15.87 4.17
CA GLN A 154 -9.57 17.10 4.47
C GLN A 154 -9.52 17.35 5.99
N GLN A 155 -10.64 17.13 6.69
CA GLN A 155 -10.72 17.23 8.14
C GLN A 155 -9.87 16.16 8.83
N TYR A 156 -9.89 14.92 8.33
CA TYR A 156 -9.03 13.85 8.84
C TYR A 156 -7.53 14.16 8.71
N ALA A 157 -7.13 14.75 7.59
CA ALA A 157 -5.75 15.23 7.42
C ALA A 157 -5.41 16.29 8.47
N ALA A 158 -6.31 17.24 8.75
CA ALA A 158 -6.12 18.23 9.81
C ALA A 158 -6.04 17.60 11.21
N PHE A 159 -6.90 16.63 11.52
CA PHE A 159 -6.88 15.85 12.77
C PHE A 159 -5.53 15.14 12.98
N LYS A 160 -4.97 14.57 11.91
CA LYS A 160 -3.64 13.94 11.90
C LYS A 160 -2.47 14.90 11.77
N ARG A 161 -2.73 16.21 11.64
CA ARG A 161 -1.72 17.25 11.39
C ARG A 161 -0.90 16.99 10.12
N TRP A 162 -1.54 16.42 9.11
CA TRP A 162 -0.98 16.24 7.78
C TRP A 162 -1.22 17.49 6.92
N HIS A 163 -0.31 17.71 5.97
CA HIS A 163 -0.51 18.72 4.95
C HIS A 163 -1.50 18.21 3.91
N PHE A 164 -2.50 19.02 3.56
CA PHE A 164 -3.50 18.69 2.55
C PHE A 164 -3.51 19.79 1.49
N GLU A 165 -3.14 19.43 0.27
CA GLU A 165 -3.08 20.33 -0.88
C GLU A 165 -4.05 19.84 -1.96
N THR A 166 -5.05 20.65 -2.30
CA THR A 166 -5.98 20.33 -3.39
C THR A 166 -5.31 20.54 -4.74
N LEU A 167 -5.30 19.50 -5.58
CA LEU A 167 -4.69 19.53 -6.92
C LEU A 167 -5.74 19.80 -7.99
N GLU A 168 -6.83 19.04 -7.98
CA GLU A 168 -7.95 19.19 -8.91
C GLU A 168 -9.28 19.25 -8.15
N TYR A 169 -10.20 20.09 -8.63
CA TYR A 169 -11.50 20.28 -7.99
C TYR A 169 -12.58 20.56 -9.04
N PHE A 170 -13.25 19.51 -9.51
CA PHE A 170 -14.27 19.61 -10.55
C PHE A 170 -15.68 19.58 -9.97
N THR A 171 -16.26 20.76 -9.83
CA THR A 171 -17.64 20.95 -9.36
C THR A 171 -18.67 20.72 -10.45
N SER A 172 -19.87 20.32 -10.06
CA SER A 172 -21.05 20.27 -10.94
C SER A 172 -21.86 21.57 -10.85
N GLU A 173 -22.53 21.95 -11.94
CA GLU A 173 -23.44 23.11 -11.99
C GLU A 173 -24.58 23.02 -10.97
N ILE A 174 -24.99 21.78 -10.64
CA ILE A 174 -26.09 21.49 -9.73
C ILE A 174 -25.59 21.23 -8.29
N GLY A 175 -24.30 21.49 -8.02
CA GLY A 175 -23.65 21.27 -6.73
C GLY A 175 -23.03 19.87 -6.57
N GLY A 176 -22.04 19.79 -5.68
CA GLY A 176 -21.23 18.59 -5.45
C GLY A 176 -20.04 18.45 -6.39
N LEU A 177 -19.32 17.34 -6.27
CA LEU A 177 -18.08 17.06 -7.00
C LEU A 177 -18.25 15.91 -7.98
N ARG A 178 -17.84 16.13 -9.23
CA ARG A 178 -17.71 15.04 -10.21
C ARG A 178 -16.40 14.28 -9.99
N HIS A 179 -15.32 15.03 -9.76
CA HIS A 179 -13.98 14.52 -9.49
C HIS A 179 -13.22 15.55 -8.66
N ALA A 180 -12.40 15.09 -7.71
CA ALA A 180 -11.43 15.93 -7.04
C ALA A 180 -10.20 15.09 -6.67
N SER A 181 -9.05 15.76 -6.59
CA SER A 181 -7.80 15.14 -6.17
C SER A 181 -7.03 16.05 -5.22
N ALA A 182 -6.31 15.43 -4.29
CA ALA A 182 -5.50 16.13 -3.30
C ALA A 182 -4.21 15.36 -3.04
N SER A 183 -3.12 16.11 -2.82
CA SER A 183 -1.89 15.60 -2.24
C SER A 183 -1.99 15.68 -0.72
N ILE A 184 -1.67 14.57 -0.04
CA ILE A 184 -1.63 14.51 1.43
C ILE A 184 -0.24 14.09 1.84
N GLY A 185 0.45 14.98 2.55
CA GLY A 185 1.81 14.79 3.03
C GLY A 185 1.88 14.68 4.54
N GLY A 186 2.59 13.67 5.04
CA GLY A 186 2.74 13.46 6.48
C GLY A 186 3.18 12.06 6.89
N SER A 187 3.60 11.93 8.15
CA SER A 187 4.11 10.67 8.69
C SER A 187 3.06 9.56 8.60
N GLU A 188 3.42 8.44 7.95
CA GLU A 188 2.58 7.26 7.74
C GLU A 188 1.22 7.55 7.04
N ALA A 189 1.12 8.65 6.29
CA ALA A 189 -0.12 9.05 5.62
C ALA A 189 -0.64 7.94 4.69
N TYR A 190 0.21 7.49 3.75
CA TYR A 190 -0.17 6.43 2.81
C TYR A 190 -0.45 5.10 3.52
N LYS A 191 0.39 4.72 4.49
CA LYS A 191 0.23 3.49 5.28
C LYS A 191 -1.14 3.36 5.95
N ARG A 192 -1.68 4.47 6.45
CA ARG A 192 -3.02 4.53 7.06
C ARG A 192 -4.12 4.59 6.02
N MET A 193 -3.98 5.49 5.05
CA MET A 193 -5.05 5.80 4.10
C MET A 193 -5.19 4.75 3.00
N LYS A 194 -4.22 3.87 2.74
CA LYS A 194 -4.30 2.85 1.67
C LYS A 194 -5.53 1.94 1.75
N PHE A 195 -6.12 1.79 2.93
CA PHE A 195 -7.35 1.02 3.15
C PHE A 195 -8.64 1.78 2.79
N GLU A 196 -8.57 3.06 2.47
CA GLU A 196 -9.73 3.84 2.03
C GLU A 196 -9.98 3.71 0.52
N GLY A 197 -9.09 3.07 -0.24
CA GLY A 197 -9.26 2.82 -1.67
C GLY A 197 -10.38 1.81 -1.95
N GLY A 198 -11.38 2.20 -2.74
CA GLY A 198 -12.51 1.34 -3.11
C GLY A 198 -13.81 2.08 -3.42
N VAL A 199 -14.90 1.32 -3.57
CA VAL A 199 -16.25 1.87 -3.79
C VAL A 199 -16.96 2.14 -2.46
N HIS A 200 -17.38 3.38 -2.25
CA HIS A 200 -18.15 3.82 -1.09
C HIS A 200 -19.61 3.96 -1.49
N ARG A 201 -20.52 3.37 -0.71
CA ARG A 201 -21.96 3.38 -0.97
C ARG A 201 -22.69 4.22 0.07
N VAL A 202 -23.58 5.11 -0.37
CA VAL A 202 -24.48 5.87 0.52
C VAL A 202 -25.93 5.45 0.33
N GLN A 203 -26.66 5.36 1.43
CA GLN A 203 -28.10 5.14 1.48
C GLN A 203 -28.74 6.24 2.33
N ARG A 204 -29.41 7.18 1.67
CA ARG A 204 -30.13 8.28 2.33
C ARG A 204 -31.24 8.83 1.45
N VAL A 205 -32.09 9.68 2.03
CA VAL A 205 -33.02 10.51 1.26
C VAL A 205 -32.20 11.66 0.66
N PRO A 206 -32.06 11.74 -0.68
CA PRO A 206 -31.30 12.82 -1.30
C PRO A 206 -31.88 14.19 -1.01
N LYS A 207 -31.03 15.22 -0.96
CA LYS A 207 -31.49 16.62 -0.85
C LYS A 207 -32.36 17.03 -2.04
N THR A 208 -32.20 16.35 -3.18
CA THR A 208 -32.91 16.62 -4.43
C THR A 208 -34.28 15.92 -4.52
N GLU A 209 -34.58 14.99 -3.61
CA GLU A 209 -35.77 14.14 -3.67
C GLU A 209 -36.93 14.76 -2.87
N LYS A 210 -38.11 14.90 -3.49
CA LYS A 210 -39.29 15.51 -2.85
C LYS A 210 -40.17 14.50 -2.12
N GLN A 211 -40.12 13.22 -2.49
CA GLN A 211 -41.02 12.19 -1.95
C GLN A 211 -40.47 11.43 -0.74
N GLY A 212 -39.29 11.81 -0.23
CA GLY A 212 -38.69 11.15 0.94
C GLY A 212 -38.21 9.71 0.69
N ARG A 213 -38.02 9.31 -0.58
CA ARG A 213 -37.54 7.97 -0.93
C ARG A 213 -36.05 7.84 -0.66
N ILE A 214 -35.65 6.71 -0.10
CA ILE A 214 -34.23 6.40 0.12
C ILE A 214 -33.61 5.97 -1.21
N HIS A 215 -32.58 6.70 -1.63
CA HIS A 215 -31.78 6.33 -2.81
C HIS A 215 -30.48 5.67 -2.38
N THR A 216 -29.95 4.81 -3.25
CA THR A 216 -28.64 4.20 -3.07
C THR A 216 -27.70 4.70 -4.17
N SER A 217 -26.69 5.45 -3.75
CA SER A 217 -25.67 6.05 -4.61
C SER A 217 -24.29 5.49 -4.27
N THR A 218 -23.34 5.60 -5.20
CA THR A 218 -21.95 5.16 -5.03
C THR A 218 -20.98 6.26 -5.44
N MET A 219 -19.80 6.22 -4.86
CA MET A 219 -18.62 6.99 -5.26
C MET A 219 -17.37 6.10 -5.11
N THR A 220 -16.27 6.50 -5.72
CA THR A 220 -15.02 5.76 -5.67
C THR A 220 -13.90 6.63 -5.11
N VAL A 221 -13.11 6.03 -4.24
CA VAL A 221 -11.89 6.61 -3.69
C VAL A 221 -10.71 5.83 -4.23
N ALA A 222 -9.70 6.51 -4.76
CA ALA A 222 -8.42 5.91 -5.13
C ALA A 222 -7.30 6.60 -4.36
N ILE A 223 -6.39 5.81 -3.80
CA ILE A 223 -5.28 6.25 -2.95
C ILE A 223 -4.02 5.64 -3.51
N LEU A 224 -3.16 6.51 -4.00
CA LEU A 224 -1.97 6.15 -4.75
C LEU A 224 -0.77 6.81 -4.08
N PRO A 225 0.37 6.13 -3.93
CA PRO A 225 1.57 6.77 -3.40
C PRO A 225 2.02 7.86 -4.36
N GLN A 226 2.55 8.97 -3.85
CA GLN A 226 3.05 10.06 -4.67
C GLN A 226 4.26 9.57 -5.49
N PRO A 227 4.28 9.82 -6.82
CA PRO A 227 5.40 9.39 -7.65
C PRO A 227 6.66 10.18 -7.30
N THR A 228 7.77 9.47 -7.17
CA THR A 228 9.11 10.07 -7.08
C THR A 228 9.66 10.35 -8.47
N GLU A 229 10.47 11.40 -8.60
CA GLU A 229 11.13 11.72 -9.87
C GLU A 229 12.00 10.56 -10.36
N ILE A 230 11.85 10.19 -11.64
CA ILE A 230 12.61 9.11 -12.26
C ILE A 230 14.01 9.62 -12.60
N ASN A 231 14.98 9.35 -11.73
CA ASN A 231 16.38 9.65 -11.95
C ASN A 231 17.08 8.51 -12.72
N LEU A 232 17.18 8.66 -14.05
CA LEU A 232 17.84 7.66 -14.90
C LEU A 232 19.36 7.85 -14.93
N VAL A 233 20.09 7.07 -14.12
CA VAL A 233 21.55 7.00 -14.16
C VAL A 233 21.98 5.84 -15.07
N ILE A 234 22.62 6.16 -16.21
CA ILE A 234 23.11 5.15 -17.14
C ILE A 234 24.59 4.87 -16.83
N ASN A 235 24.90 3.63 -16.43
CA ASN A 235 26.28 3.22 -16.23
C ASN A 235 26.98 2.98 -17.57
N PRO A 236 28.21 3.49 -17.77
CA PRO A 236 28.93 3.29 -19.01
C PRO A 236 29.32 1.83 -19.27
N LYS A 237 29.38 0.99 -18.22
CA LYS A 237 29.68 -0.45 -18.33
C LYS A 237 28.57 -1.25 -19.00
N ASP A 238 27.33 -0.74 -18.95
CA ASP A 238 26.15 -1.41 -19.50
C ASP A 238 25.91 -1.04 -20.97
N LEU A 239 26.83 -0.27 -21.57
CA LEU A 239 26.72 0.21 -22.94
C LEU A 239 27.73 -0.49 -23.85
N ARG A 240 27.23 -1.13 -24.90
CA ARG A 240 28.06 -1.55 -26.03
C ARG A 240 28.00 -0.50 -27.12
N ILE A 241 29.14 0.04 -27.51
CA ILE A 241 29.25 1.11 -28.50
C ILE A 241 29.96 0.56 -29.73
N ASP A 242 29.20 0.37 -30.79
CA ASP A 242 29.68 -0.14 -32.07
C ASP A 242 29.80 1.04 -33.06
N THR A 243 30.93 1.14 -33.75
CA THR A 243 31.16 2.13 -34.82
C THR A 243 31.00 1.48 -36.18
N LYS A 244 30.30 2.16 -37.10
CA LYS A 244 30.03 1.65 -38.46
C LYS A 244 30.24 2.76 -39.50
N ARG A 245 30.37 2.36 -40.77
CA ARG A 245 30.33 3.30 -41.90
C ARG A 245 28.93 3.89 -42.03
N ALA A 246 28.85 5.19 -42.30
CA ALA A 246 27.57 5.86 -42.53
C ALA A 246 26.95 5.39 -43.85
N SER A 247 25.62 5.29 -43.90
CA SER A 247 24.89 4.95 -45.13
C SER A 247 24.22 6.20 -45.73
N GLY A 248 24.29 6.34 -47.07
CA GLY A 248 23.59 7.41 -47.78
C GLY A 248 24.35 8.00 -48.97
N ALA A 249 23.77 9.03 -49.60
CA ALA A 249 24.39 9.77 -50.68
C ALA A 249 25.60 10.55 -50.16
N GLY A 250 26.79 9.99 -50.36
CA GLY A 250 28.05 10.54 -49.87
C GLY A 250 29.20 10.26 -50.83
N GLY A 251 30.20 11.16 -50.84
CA GLY A 251 31.43 10.97 -51.60
C GLY A 251 32.40 9.99 -50.93
N GLN A 252 33.67 9.99 -51.34
CA GLN A 252 34.72 9.09 -50.82
C GLN A 252 34.79 9.04 -49.28
N HIS A 253 34.57 10.19 -48.61
CA HIS A 253 34.60 10.29 -47.14
C HIS A 253 33.56 9.40 -46.44
N VAL A 254 32.40 9.13 -47.05
CA VAL A 254 31.37 8.24 -46.47
C VAL A 254 31.79 6.77 -46.59
N ASN A 255 32.55 6.42 -47.62
CA ASN A 255 33.00 5.05 -47.87
C ASN A 255 34.22 4.65 -47.03
N THR A 256 35.03 5.62 -46.58
CA THR A 256 36.28 5.36 -45.85
C THR A 256 36.20 5.65 -44.34
N THR A 257 35.31 6.53 -43.88
CA THR A 257 35.30 7.00 -42.49
C THR A 257 34.16 6.39 -41.67
N ASP A 258 34.50 5.76 -40.54
CA ASP A 258 33.56 5.16 -39.58
C ASP A 258 32.92 6.21 -38.66
N SER A 259 32.04 7.03 -39.24
CA SER A 259 31.40 8.16 -38.54
C SER A 259 30.09 7.79 -37.83
N ALA A 260 29.42 6.69 -38.20
CA ALA A 260 28.14 6.31 -37.62
C ALA A 260 28.34 5.50 -36.32
N VAL A 261 27.51 5.79 -35.32
CA VAL A 261 27.63 5.18 -33.99
C VAL A 261 26.32 4.49 -33.62
N ARG A 262 26.42 3.23 -33.19
CA ARG A 262 25.32 2.42 -32.65
C ARG A 262 25.64 2.12 -31.19
N ILE A 263 24.73 2.45 -30.29
CA ILE A 263 24.82 2.18 -28.86
C ILE A 263 23.73 1.17 -28.50
N VAL A 264 24.11 0.12 -27.78
CA VAL A 264 23.21 -0.91 -27.24
C VAL A 264 23.31 -0.88 -25.73
N HIS A 265 22.17 -0.72 -25.05
CA HIS A 265 22.08 -0.91 -23.62
C HIS A 265 21.89 -2.40 -23.35
N LEU A 266 22.90 -3.05 -22.78
CA LEU A 266 22.95 -4.49 -22.58
C LEU A 266 21.78 -5.05 -21.73
N PRO A 267 21.39 -4.45 -20.59
CA PRO A 267 20.36 -5.05 -19.73
C PRO A 267 18.94 -4.90 -20.29
N THR A 268 18.64 -3.83 -21.03
CA THR A 268 17.30 -3.64 -21.63
C THR A 268 17.22 -4.05 -23.10
N GLY A 269 18.36 -4.31 -23.75
CA GLY A 269 18.44 -4.61 -25.19
C GLY A 269 18.14 -3.43 -26.11
N VAL A 270 17.93 -2.22 -25.57
CA VAL A 270 17.54 -1.04 -26.36
C VAL A 270 18.70 -0.56 -27.21
N VAL A 271 18.42 -0.35 -28.50
CA VAL A 271 19.39 0.13 -29.48
C VAL A 271 19.08 1.56 -29.89
N SER A 272 20.12 2.38 -29.94
CA SER A 272 20.10 3.75 -30.46
C SER A 272 21.22 3.94 -31.47
N GLU A 273 20.92 4.55 -32.62
CA GLU A 273 21.93 4.83 -33.64
C GLU A 273 21.83 6.26 -34.16
N CYS A 274 22.97 6.83 -34.54
CA CYS A 274 23.05 8.14 -35.16
C CYS A 274 24.17 8.21 -36.21
N GLN A 275 23.86 8.85 -37.33
CA GLN A 275 24.77 9.08 -38.46
C GLN A 275 24.56 10.44 -39.14
N GLN A 276 23.95 11.41 -38.44
CA GLN A 276 23.57 12.71 -39.02
C GLN A 276 24.78 13.62 -39.25
N GLU A 277 25.74 13.60 -38.32
CA GLU A 277 26.92 14.47 -38.36
C GLU A 277 28.10 13.75 -39.00
N ARG A 278 29.04 14.53 -39.57
CA ARG A 278 30.31 13.96 -40.08
C ARG A 278 31.24 13.48 -38.95
N SER A 279 31.08 14.04 -37.75
CA SER A 279 31.90 13.73 -36.56
C SER A 279 31.32 12.57 -35.76
N GLN A 280 32.15 11.55 -35.51
CA GLN A 280 31.80 10.39 -34.68
C GLN A 280 31.41 10.80 -33.25
N LEU A 281 32.10 11.76 -32.63
CA LEU A 281 31.82 12.21 -31.27
C LEU A 281 30.42 12.84 -31.15
N LYS A 282 30.07 13.72 -32.11
CA LYS A 282 28.72 14.31 -32.17
C LYS A 282 27.63 13.26 -32.39
N ASN A 283 27.90 12.26 -33.23
CA ASN A 283 26.98 11.13 -33.43
C ASN A 283 26.84 10.28 -32.16
N ARG A 284 27.92 10.03 -31.43
CA ARG A 284 27.90 9.32 -30.13
C ARG A 284 27.08 10.07 -29.09
N GLU A 285 27.30 11.37 -28.94
CA GLU A 285 26.51 12.20 -28.02
C GLU A 285 25.03 12.20 -28.37
N THR A 286 24.70 12.32 -29.66
CA THR A 286 23.31 12.31 -30.13
C THR A 286 22.67 10.92 -29.95
N ALA A 287 23.41 9.84 -30.25
CA ALA A 287 22.95 8.48 -30.01
C ALA A 287 22.71 8.22 -28.51
N MET A 288 23.56 8.78 -27.64
CA MET A 288 23.41 8.69 -26.18
C MET A 288 22.21 9.50 -25.68
N LYS A 289 21.97 10.70 -26.21
CA LYS A 289 20.75 11.49 -25.92
C LYS A 289 19.49 10.74 -26.33
N LYS A 290 19.48 10.15 -27.54
CA LYS A 290 18.38 9.30 -28.02
C LYS A 290 18.18 8.05 -27.16
N LEU A 291 19.27 7.42 -26.72
CA LEU A 291 19.20 6.25 -25.84
C LEU A 291 18.57 6.62 -24.49
N ARG A 292 19.03 7.72 -23.88
CA ARG A 292 18.48 8.24 -22.63
C ARG A 292 16.98 8.54 -22.76
N ALA A 293 16.57 9.18 -23.85
CA ALA A 293 15.16 9.47 -24.11
C ALA A 293 14.32 8.18 -24.22
N LYS A 294 14.80 7.16 -24.94
CA LYS A 294 14.12 5.86 -25.07
C LYS A 294 14.03 5.10 -23.74
N LEU A 295 15.11 5.06 -22.96
CA LEU A 295 15.12 4.41 -21.65
C LEU A 295 14.18 5.13 -20.69
N TYR A 296 14.21 6.47 -20.67
CA TYR A 296 13.28 7.27 -19.88
C TYR A 296 11.83 7.02 -20.26
N SER A 297 11.49 7.00 -21.56
CA SER A 297 10.12 6.73 -22.00
C SER A 297 9.64 5.34 -21.59
N MET A 298 10.51 4.33 -21.68
CA MET A 298 10.17 2.97 -21.25
C MET A 298 9.91 2.89 -19.74
N HIS A 299 10.78 3.49 -18.92
CA HIS A 299 10.57 3.54 -17.47
C HIS A 299 9.31 4.33 -17.09
N LEU A 300 9.05 5.45 -17.78
CA LEU A 300 7.83 6.23 -17.57
C LEU A 300 6.58 5.42 -17.93
N GLU A 301 6.59 4.70 -19.04
CA GLU A 301 5.48 3.82 -19.46
C GLU A 301 5.25 2.69 -18.45
N GLU A 302 6.33 2.09 -17.96
CA GLU A 302 6.25 1.05 -16.93
C GLU A 302 5.61 1.59 -15.64
N GLU A 303 6.08 2.72 -15.11
CA GLU A 303 5.54 3.31 -13.88
C GLU A 303 4.10 3.81 -14.04
N THR A 304 3.79 4.44 -15.18
CA THR A 304 2.42 4.91 -15.47
C THR A 304 1.46 3.74 -15.64
N SER A 305 1.88 2.63 -16.29
CA SER A 305 1.05 1.44 -16.43
C SER A 305 0.80 0.74 -15.09
N LYS A 306 1.81 0.63 -14.21
CA LYS A 306 1.65 0.12 -12.84
C LYS A 306 0.64 0.94 -12.06
N ARG A 307 0.78 2.29 -12.10
CA ARG A 307 -0.12 3.22 -11.41
C ARG A 307 -1.55 3.13 -11.96
N TYR A 308 -1.69 3.07 -13.29
CA TYR A 308 -2.99 2.93 -13.93
C TYR A 308 -3.67 1.62 -13.51
N ASN A 309 -2.95 0.50 -13.50
CA ASN A 309 -3.47 -0.79 -13.06
C ASN A 309 -3.88 -0.75 -11.58
N ALA A 310 -3.06 -0.18 -10.70
CA ALA A 310 -3.39 -0.02 -9.28
C ALA A 310 -4.66 0.81 -9.08
N ARG A 311 -4.80 1.93 -9.80
CA ARG A 311 -5.99 2.78 -9.80
C ARG A 311 -7.23 2.02 -10.28
N MET A 312 -7.11 1.27 -11.38
CA MET A 312 -8.22 0.50 -11.95
C MET A 312 -8.73 -0.58 -10.98
N ILE A 313 -7.83 -1.24 -10.24
CA ILE A 313 -8.19 -2.23 -9.23
C ILE A 313 -9.00 -1.59 -8.09
N GLN A 314 -8.61 -0.40 -7.62
CA GLN A 314 -9.32 0.29 -6.54
C GLN A 314 -10.67 0.86 -6.98
N VAL A 315 -10.74 1.46 -8.18
CA VAL A 315 -11.98 2.07 -8.71
C VAL A 315 -13.00 1.02 -9.12
N GLY A 316 -12.55 -0.12 -9.66
CA GLY A 316 -13.40 -1.19 -10.15
C GLY A 316 -14.40 -0.70 -11.23
N THR A 317 -15.61 -1.24 -11.21
CA THR A 317 -16.71 -0.86 -12.11
C THR A 317 -17.54 0.32 -11.61
N LYS A 318 -17.22 0.88 -10.43
CA LYS A 318 -18.02 1.88 -9.70
C LYS A 318 -19.44 1.40 -9.33
N GLY A 319 -19.69 0.09 -9.49
CA GLY A 319 -20.99 -0.54 -9.30
C GLY A 319 -21.39 -0.72 -7.84
N ARG A 320 -22.69 -0.95 -7.60
CA ARG A 320 -23.24 -1.13 -6.24
C ARG A 320 -22.77 -2.40 -5.53
N SER A 321 -22.30 -3.40 -6.26
CA SER A 321 -21.86 -4.70 -5.75
C SER A 321 -20.48 -4.67 -5.12
N GLU A 322 -19.57 -3.85 -5.64
CA GLU A 322 -18.14 -3.80 -5.27
C GLU A 322 -17.86 -2.89 -4.05
N LYS A 323 -18.88 -2.61 -3.25
CA LYS A 323 -18.80 -1.71 -2.10
C LYS A 323 -17.83 -2.25 -1.04
N ILE A 324 -16.90 -1.41 -0.60
CA ILE A 324 -16.07 -1.67 0.58
C ILE A 324 -16.74 -1.11 1.84
N ARG A 325 -17.47 0.01 1.72
CA ARG A 325 -18.15 0.65 2.85
C ARG A 325 -19.56 1.09 2.49
N THR A 326 -20.48 0.98 3.44
CA THR A 326 -21.84 1.53 3.33
C THR A 326 -22.10 2.55 4.44
N TYR A 327 -22.52 3.74 4.02
CA TYR A 327 -23.01 4.84 4.85
C TYR A 327 -24.53 4.81 4.83
N ASN A 328 -25.16 4.35 5.91
CA ASN A 328 -26.60 4.23 6.04
C ASN A 328 -27.12 5.30 6.99
N PHE A 329 -27.63 6.40 6.42
CA PHE A 329 -28.14 7.54 7.19
C PHE A 329 -29.43 7.22 7.97
N PRO A 330 -30.44 6.52 7.39
CA PRO A 330 -31.65 6.15 8.15
C PRO A 330 -31.38 5.35 9.44
N GLN A 331 -30.31 4.56 9.45
CA GLN A 331 -29.91 3.74 10.60
C GLN A 331 -28.75 4.35 11.41
N ASN A 332 -28.31 5.56 11.06
CA ASN A 332 -27.13 6.24 11.61
C ASN A 332 -25.92 5.29 11.79
N ARG A 333 -25.63 4.50 10.74
CA ARG A 333 -24.65 3.40 10.80
C ARG A 333 -23.74 3.39 9.59
N ILE A 334 -22.47 3.12 9.84
CA ILE A 334 -21.46 2.89 8.82
C ILE A 334 -20.95 1.47 8.98
N THR A 335 -20.86 0.73 7.88
CA THR A 335 -20.36 -0.65 7.88
C THR A 335 -19.27 -0.80 6.85
N ASP A 336 -18.09 -1.23 7.28
CA ASP A 336 -17.03 -1.70 6.39
C ASP A 336 -17.20 -3.20 6.15
N HIS A 337 -17.42 -3.60 4.90
CA HIS A 337 -17.77 -4.96 4.51
C HIS A 337 -16.56 -5.90 4.49
N ARG A 338 -15.34 -5.37 4.56
CA ARG A 338 -14.12 -6.19 4.55
C ARG A 338 -13.90 -6.88 5.88
N ILE A 339 -14.10 -6.14 6.97
CA ILE A 339 -14.00 -6.62 8.35
C ILE A 339 -15.36 -6.87 9.01
N ASN A 340 -16.46 -6.54 8.31
CA ASN A 340 -17.84 -6.56 8.84
C ASN A 340 -18.03 -5.73 10.12
N LYS A 341 -17.14 -4.77 10.40
CA LYS A 341 -17.24 -3.86 11.53
C LYS A 341 -18.25 -2.76 11.22
N SER A 342 -19.18 -2.55 12.14
CA SER A 342 -20.16 -1.48 12.07
C SER A 342 -19.93 -0.48 13.18
N LEU A 343 -19.89 0.80 12.80
CA LEU A 343 -19.85 1.94 13.71
C LEU A 343 -21.19 2.68 13.65
N HIS A 344 -21.57 3.26 14.78
CA HIS A 344 -22.71 4.14 14.90
C HIS A 344 -22.22 5.58 15.02
N ASP A 345 -23.13 6.54 14.83
CA ASP A 345 -22.82 7.98 14.80
C ASP A 345 -22.11 8.44 13.52
N LEU A 346 -22.89 8.49 12.44
CA LEU A 346 -22.45 8.88 11.12
C LEU A 346 -22.03 10.36 11.07
N GLU A 347 -22.69 11.23 11.84
CA GLU A 347 -22.38 12.66 11.84
C GLU A 347 -20.95 12.91 12.35
N THR A 348 -20.60 12.35 13.51
CA THR A 348 -19.24 12.42 14.07
C THR A 348 -18.21 11.73 13.17
N PHE A 349 -18.58 10.62 12.51
CA PHE A 349 -17.68 9.97 11.57
C PHE A 349 -17.37 10.85 10.34
N MET A 350 -18.38 11.54 9.81
CA MET A 350 -18.22 12.42 8.65
C MET A 350 -17.43 13.70 8.98
N GLN A 351 -17.23 14.03 10.25
CA GLN A 351 -16.30 15.09 10.69
C GLN A 351 -14.82 14.69 10.54
N GLY A 352 -14.52 13.42 10.26
CA GLY A 352 -13.16 12.97 10.02
C GLY A 352 -12.27 12.93 11.28
N ASP A 353 -12.85 12.77 12.48
CA ASP A 353 -12.11 12.74 13.74
C ASP A 353 -11.77 11.29 14.19
N TYR A 354 -11.87 11.00 15.49
CA TYR A 354 -11.44 9.77 16.13
C TYR A 354 -12.20 8.51 15.66
N LEU A 355 -13.47 8.61 15.28
CA LEU A 355 -14.25 7.45 14.81
C LEU A 355 -13.74 6.92 13.46
N LEU A 356 -13.36 7.84 12.56
CA LEU A 356 -12.72 7.46 11.30
C LEU A 356 -11.34 6.84 11.58
N ASP A 357 -10.58 7.43 12.50
CA ASP A 357 -9.28 6.89 12.88
C ASP A 357 -9.36 5.48 13.49
N GLU A 358 -10.35 5.23 14.34
CA GLU A 358 -10.59 3.92 14.95
C GLU A 358 -10.90 2.87 13.87
N LEU A 359 -11.70 3.22 12.86
CA LEU A 359 -12.00 2.31 11.76
C LEU A 359 -10.76 2.01 10.93
N ILE A 360 -9.98 3.04 10.59
CA ILE A 360 -8.73 2.90 9.83
C ILE A 360 -7.73 2.03 10.62
N GLN A 361 -7.61 2.24 11.92
CA GLN A 361 -6.77 1.42 12.79
C GLN A 361 -7.22 -0.04 12.79
N SER A 362 -8.53 -0.30 12.90
CA SER A 362 -9.08 -1.66 12.85
C SER A 362 -8.80 -2.36 11.51
N LEU A 363 -8.86 -1.61 10.41
CA LEU A 363 -8.53 -2.13 9.08
C LEU A 363 -7.05 -2.45 8.93
N LYS A 364 -6.17 -1.61 9.49
CA LYS A 364 -4.74 -1.84 9.53
C LYS A 364 -4.42 -3.11 10.33
N ASP A 365 -4.97 -3.23 11.53
CA ASP A 365 -4.76 -4.38 12.42
C ASP A 365 -5.21 -5.69 11.75
N TYR A 366 -6.33 -5.64 11.03
CA TYR A 366 -6.80 -6.77 10.23
C TYR A 366 -5.86 -7.12 9.06
N ALA A 367 -5.32 -6.12 8.35
CA ALA A 367 -4.37 -6.35 7.27
C ALA A 367 -3.03 -6.93 7.78
N ASP A 368 -2.57 -6.48 8.95
CA ASP A 368 -1.40 -7.01 9.63
C ASP A 368 -1.66 -8.47 10.05
N TYR A 369 -2.84 -8.79 10.57
CA TYR A 369 -3.26 -10.16 10.89
C TYR A 369 -3.21 -11.08 9.67
N GLU A 370 -3.84 -10.70 8.55
CA GLU A 370 -3.85 -11.50 7.32
C GLU A 370 -2.42 -11.73 6.79
N SER A 371 -1.57 -10.69 6.85
CA SER A 371 -0.16 -10.78 6.44
C SER A 371 0.62 -11.78 7.32
N LEU A 372 0.39 -11.76 8.63
CA LEU A 372 1.01 -12.70 9.56
C LEU A 372 0.57 -14.14 9.29
N VAL A 373 -0.73 -14.37 9.06
CA VAL A 373 -1.27 -15.70 8.71
C VAL A 373 -0.66 -16.21 7.40
N GLU A 374 -0.47 -15.35 6.41
CA GLU A 374 0.20 -15.71 5.15
C GLU A 374 1.68 -16.08 5.38
N ILE A 375 2.40 -15.33 6.22
CA ILE A 375 3.79 -15.64 6.56
C ILE A 375 3.90 -16.98 7.30
N ILE A 376 3.01 -17.23 8.26
CA ILE A 376 2.96 -18.48 9.03
C ILE A 376 2.69 -19.65 8.07
N SER A 377 1.72 -19.52 7.16
CA SER A 377 1.34 -20.60 6.24
C SER A 377 2.37 -20.88 5.14
N LYS A 378 3.08 -19.87 4.63
CA LYS A 378 4.15 -20.06 3.62
C LYS A 378 5.40 -20.72 4.17
N LYS A 379 5.62 -20.63 5.48
CA LYS A 379 6.80 -21.15 6.18
C LYS A 379 6.49 -22.36 7.10
N ALA A 380 5.22 -22.76 7.18
CA ALA A 380 4.79 -24.04 7.72
C ALA A 380 5.02 -25.14 6.70
#